data_AF-A0A653L7C2-F1
#
_entry.id   AF-A0A653L7C2-F1
#
_cell.length_a   1.000
_cell.length_b   1.000
_cell.length_c   1.000
_cell.angle_alpha   90.00
_cell.angle_beta   90.00
_cell.angle_gamma   90.00
#
_symmetry.space_group_name_H-M   'P 1'
#
loop_
_entity.id
_entity.type
_entity.pdbx_description
1 polymer ?
#
loop_
_entity_poly.entity_id
_entity_poly.type
_entity_poly.pdbx_seq_one_letter_code
_entity_poly.pdbx_strand_id
1 'polypeptide(L)'
;MNIKLLFIVSSLALSSAVNAGIFDSKEEKQPFKCGREDAVNALTEALRDNALSRMSVSPEKLDFFQSQVEKIPVSISDVSTTSDSSQELRCVATVSMTVPVEVRELAQKAPDVFSEFIRESHGLYKNGNVTWNGVSYKARLADNEKDISVALGETYYAPMSLAKASYLAITKDDIVKRNDPSRVAIAKQAYEAEDARLNKIWKAIPASFRASMKNEQISWVWQKENDCGNIESVNNPNLSISGKVELYECQTEMTKARIKYLSGQK
;
A
#
# COMPACT_ATOMS: atom_id res chain seq x y z
N MET A 1 35.49 9.02 94.93
CA MET A 1 36.39 9.99 94.28
C MET A 1 35.87 10.23 92.88
N ASN A 2 35.47 11.49 92.60
CA ASN A 2 35.24 12.12 91.28
C ASN A 2 34.10 11.55 90.39
N ILE A 3 33.12 12.29 89.86
CA ILE A 3 32.95 13.74 89.61
C ILE A 3 31.45 14.11 89.63
N LYS A 4 31.21 15.40 89.93
CA LYS A 4 29.97 16.17 90.09
C LYS A 4 29.21 16.45 88.78
N LEU A 5 27.87 16.64 88.89
CA LEU A 5 27.05 17.85 88.57
C LEU A 5 25.61 17.39 88.17
N LEU A 6 24.51 17.67 88.92
CA LEU A 6 23.72 18.93 89.08
C LEU A 6 23.23 19.49 87.72
N PHE A 7 21.94 19.66 87.35
CA PHE A 7 20.75 20.27 88.00
C PHE A 7 19.45 19.86 87.23
N ILE A 8 18.37 19.45 87.92
CA ILE A 8 17.05 20.12 88.16
C ILE A 8 16.02 20.23 87.00
N VAL A 9 14.94 19.44 87.16
CA VAL A 9 13.47 19.75 87.19
C VAL A 9 12.93 20.79 86.18
N SER A 10 11.94 20.52 85.31
CA SER A 10 10.53 20.37 85.69
C SER A 10 9.63 19.85 84.54
N SER A 11 8.78 18.90 84.90
CA SER A 11 7.42 18.57 84.41
C SER A 11 6.79 19.35 83.24
N LEU A 12 6.22 18.62 82.27
CA LEU A 12 4.80 18.71 81.94
C LEU A 12 4.30 17.42 81.25
N ALA A 13 3.11 16.99 81.66
CA ALA A 13 2.43 15.76 81.27
C ALA A 13 1.52 15.95 80.04
N LEU A 14 0.98 14.81 79.57
CA LEU A 14 -0.13 14.62 78.62
C LEU A 14 0.26 14.80 77.14
N SER A 15 -0.18 14.00 76.17
CA SER A 15 -1.13 12.89 76.11
C SER A 15 -0.94 12.23 74.74
N SER A 16 -1.15 10.91 74.67
CA SER A 16 -1.20 10.13 73.44
C SER A 16 -2.25 10.67 72.46
N ALA A 17 -1.79 11.12 71.28
CA ALA A 17 -2.62 11.21 70.08
C ALA A 17 -2.27 10.04 69.16
N VAL A 18 -3.20 9.09 69.08
CA VAL A 18 -3.25 8.04 68.07
C VAL A 18 -3.35 8.74 66.72
N ASN A 19 -2.27 8.70 65.93
CA ASN A 19 -2.32 9.21 64.56
C ASN A 19 -2.88 8.11 63.65
N ALA A 20 -4.21 8.07 63.52
CA ALA A 20 -4.88 7.37 62.44
C ALA A 20 -4.65 8.16 61.15
N GLY A 21 -3.65 7.75 60.37
CA GLY A 21 -3.32 8.32 59.07
C GLY A 21 -3.31 7.22 58.02
N ILE A 22 -4.50 6.96 57.47
CA ILE A 22 -4.76 6.14 56.29
C ILE A 22 -4.03 6.82 55.11
N PHE A 23 -2.85 6.33 54.74
CA PHE A 23 -2.28 6.62 53.43
C PHE A 23 -2.82 5.59 52.45
N ASP A 24 -4.04 5.83 51.97
CA ASP A 24 -4.47 5.33 50.67
C ASP A 24 -3.72 6.17 49.64
N SER A 25 -2.45 5.82 49.38
CA SER A 25 -1.75 6.30 48.21
C SER A 25 -2.42 5.65 47.01
N LYS A 26 -3.56 6.23 46.58
CA LYS A 26 -4.03 6.03 45.22
C LYS A 26 -2.85 6.40 44.34
N GLU A 27 -2.22 5.40 43.73
CA GLU A 27 -1.33 5.64 42.61
C GLU A 27 -2.11 6.53 41.65
N GLU A 28 -1.67 7.78 41.51
CA GLU A 28 -2.19 8.69 40.49
C GLU A 28 -1.94 8.00 39.16
N LYS A 29 -2.98 7.34 38.62
CA LYS A 29 -2.92 6.74 37.29
C LYS A 29 -2.55 7.86 36.33
N GLN A 30 -1.35 7.76 35.76
CA GLN A 30 -0.87 8.68 34.74
C GLN A 30 -1.98 8.87 33.68
N PRO A 31 -2.34 10.11 33.34
CA PRO A 31 -3.41 10.36 32.38
C PRO A 31 -3.08 9.68 31.06
N PHE A 32 -4.09 9.04 30.45
CA PHE A 32 -3.96 8.42 29.14
C PHE A 32 -3.42 9.43 28.13
N LYS A 33 -2.40 9.06 27.35
CA LYS A 33 -1.73 9.92 26.37
C LYS A 33 -1.38 9.10 25.13
N CYS A 34 -1.41 9.74 23.96
CA CYS A 34 -1.13 9.11 22.68
C CYS A 34 0.28 8.51 22.58
N GLY A 35 1.26 9.08 23.30
CA GLY A 35 2.65 8.64 23.28
C GLY A 35 2.99 7.47 24.22
N ARG A 36 2.01 6.87 24.90
CA ARG A 36 2.23 5.62 25.65
C ARG A 36 2.57 4.49 24.68
N GLU A 37 3.42 3.57 25.11
CA GLU A 37 3.87 2.44 24.28
C GLU A 37 2.70 1.57 23.79
N ASP A 38 1.73 1.29 24.66
CA ASP A 38 0.51 0.55 24.29
C ASP A 38 -0.38 1.30 23.27
N ALA A 39 -0.49 2.62 23.37
CA ALA A 39 -1.21 3.45 22.40
C ALA A 39 -0.50 3.48 21.04
N VAL A 40 0.84 3.47 21.04
CA VAL A 40 1.65 3.37 19.81
C VAL A 40 1.52 1.99 19.16
N ASN A 41 1.50 0.93 19.96
CA ASN A 41 1.27 -0.43 19.47
C ASN A 41 -0.14 -0.57 18.87
N ALA A 42 -1.17 -0.05 19.54
CA ALA A 42 -2.54 -0.04 19.03
C ALA A 42 -2.66 0.73 17.70
N LEU A 43 -1.90 1.82 17.51
CA LEU A 43 -1.84 2.50 16.20
C LEU A 43 -1.19 1.61 15.13
N THR A 44 -0.13 0.89 15.46
CA THR A 44 0.52 -0.05 14.53
C THR A 44 -0.43 -1.16 14.09
N GLU A 45 -1.17 -1.75 15.03
CA GLU A 45 -2.18 -2.76 14.76
C GLU A 45 -3.30 -2.20 13.88
N ALA A 46 -3.83 -1.02 14.21
CA ALA A 46 -4.86 -0.37 13.40
C ALA A 46 -4.41 -0.08 11.96
N LEU A 47 -3.14 0.29 11.74
CA LEU A 47 -2.59 0.45 10.40
C LEU A 47 -2.56 -0.86 9.62
N ARG A 48 -2.20 -1.97 10.27
CA ARG A 48 -2.16 -3.31 9.66
C ARG A 48 -3.57 -3.82 9.35
N ASP A 49 -4.49 -3.74 10.31
CA ASP A 49 -5.89 -4.13 10.12
C ASP A 49 -6.54 -3.35 8.98
N ASN A 50 -6.28 -2.03 8.93
CA ASN A 50 -6.77 -1.22 7.84
C ASN A 50 -6.16 -1.67 6.51
N ALA A 51 -4.84 -1.93 6.45
CA ALA A 51 -4.17 -2.42 5.24
C ALA A 51 -4.78 -3.74 4.73
N LEU A 52 -5.08 -4.68 5.62
CA LEU A 52 -5.74 -5.95 5.29
C LEU A 52 -7.12 -5.74 4.67
N SER A 53 -7.87 -4.74 5.12
CA SER A 53 -9.18 -4.40 4.57
C SER A 53 -9.14 -3.68 3.21
N ARG A 54 -7.97 -3.19 2.76
CA ARG A 54 -7.85 -2.36 1.54
C ARG A 54 -7.67 -3.13 0.25
N MET A 55 -7.26 -4.39 0.32
CA MET A 55 -6.88 -5.13 -0.89
C MET A 55 -7.55 -6.48 -0.94
N SER A 56 -8.26 -6.72 -2.05
CA SER A 56 -8.76 -8.04 -2.38
C SER A 56 -7.63 -8.85 -3.01
N VAL A 57 -7.32 -9.99 -2.42
CA VAL A 57 -6.35 -10.96 -2.92
C VAL A 57 -7.03 -12.29 -3.16
N SER A 58 -6.53 -13.07 -4.11
CA SER A 58 -7.03 -14.42 -4.36
C SER A 58 -6.89 -15.29 -3.09
N PRO A 59 -7.82 -16.23 -2.82
CA PRO A 59 -7.77 -17.07 -1.62
C PRO A 59 -6.40 -17.75 -1.41
N GLU A 60 -5.79 -18.21 -2.51
CA GLU A 60 -4.46 -18.85 -2.52
C GLU A 60 -3.31 -17.94 -2.05
N LYS A 61 -3.47 -16.62 -2.15
CA LYS A 61 -2.46 -15.61 -1.80
C LYS A 61 -2.78 -14.92 -0.47
N LEU A 62 -3.92 -15.23 0.17
CA LEU A 62 -4.40 -14.52 1.36
C LEU A 62 -3.44 -14.64 2.54
N ASP A 63 -3.01 -15.85 2.87
CA ASP A 63 -2.10 -16.10 4.00
C ASP A 63 -0.74 -15.43 3.78
N PHE A 64 -0.22 -15.49 2.56
CA PHE A 64 1.02 -14.81 2.17
C PHE A 64 0.88 -13.29 2.28
N PHE A 65 -0.25 -12.74 1.85
CA PHE A 65 -0.53 -11.31 1.95
C PHE A 65 -0.61 -10.86 3.42
N GLN A 66 -1.36 -11.58 4.25
CA GLN A 66 -1.49 -11.30 5.68
C GLN A 66 -0.13 -11.35 6.39
N SER A 67 0.62 -12.44 6.19
CA SER A 67 1.96 -12.59 6.75
C SER A 67 2.91 -11.47 6.30
N GLN A 68 2.80 -11.03 5.04
CA GLN A 68 3.65 -9.95 4.54
C GLN A 68 3.29 -8.60 5.16
N VAL A 69 2.00 -8.28 5.36
CA VAL A 69 1.57 -7.05 6.06
C VAL A 69 2.13 -7.00 7.48
N GLU A 70 2.14 -8.12 8.19
CA GLU A 70 2.71 -8.21 9.55
C GLU A 70 4.23 -8.06 9.55
N LYS A 71 4.91 -8.66 8.57
CA LYS A 71 6.37 -8.68 8.47
C LYS A 71 6.98 -7.31 8.15
N ILE A 72 6.25 -6.43 7.46
CA ILE A 72 6.76 -5.10 7.10
C ILE A 72 7.01 -4.28 8.36
N PRO A 73 8.25 -3.79 8.58
CA PRO A 73 8.55 -2.91 9.70
C PRO A 73 7.80 -1.57 9.55
N VAL A 74 7.04 -1.22 10.59
CA VAL A 74 6.37 0.07 10.75
C VAL A 74 6.90 0.70 12.03
N SER A 75 7.37 1.94 11.95
CA SER A 75 7.86 2.72 13.09
C SER A 75 7.04 3.99 13.23
N ILE A 76 6.67 4.31 14.47
CA ILE A 76 5.89 5.50 14.83
C ILE A 76 6.77 6.38 15.71
N SER A 77 6.85 7.67 15.38
CA SER A 77 7.63 8.67 16.14
C SER A 77 6.85 9.98 16.28
N ASP A 78 7.42 10.92 17.05
CA ASP A 78 6.92 12.30 17.18
C ASP A 78 5.44 12.37 17.58
N VAL A 79 5.03 11.48 18.48
CA VAL A 79 3.63 11.35 18.89
C VAL A 79 3.26 12.48 19.83
N SER A 80 2.17 13.18 19.51
CA SER A 80 1.65 14.29 20.30
C SER A 80 0.13 14.20 20.46
N THR A 81 -0.36 14.65 21.62
CA THR A 81 -1.80 14.80 21.90
C THR A 81 -2.22 16.23 21.56
N THR A 82 -3.19 16.41 20.67
CA THR A 82 -3.66 17.73 20.20
C THR A 82 -4.96 18.19 20.86
N SER A 83 -5.77 17.25 21.37
CA SER A 83 -6.89 17.58 22.25
C SER A 83 -7.14 16.46 23.25
N ASP A 84 -7.47 16.84 24.47
CA ASP A 84 -7.66 15.94 25.60
C ASP A 84 -9.13 15.97 26.03
N SER A 85 -9.91 14.98 25.60
CA SER A 85 -11.17 14.65 26.25
C SER A 85 -10.93 13.39 27.08
N SER A 86 -11.56 13.29 28.25
CA SER A 86 -11.27 12.26 29.26
C SER A 86 -11.29 10.79 28.77
N GLN A 87 -11.90 10.51 27.60
CA GLN A 87 -11.97 9.17 27.01
C GLN A 87 -11.49 9.08 25.56
N GLU A 88 -11.45 10.18 24.81
CA GLU A 88 -11.02 10.20 23.39
C GLU A 88 -9.96 11.29 23.19
N LEU A 89 -8.76 10.85 22.79
CA LEU A 89 -7.65 11.73 22.47
C LEU A 89 -7.57 11.93 20.96
N ARG A 90 -7.27 13.16 20.55
CA ARG A 90 -6.78 13.42 19.19
C ARG A 90 -5.27 13.40 19.21
N CYS A 91 -4.70 12.63 18.30
CA CYS A 91 -3.28 12.33 18.26
C CYS A 91 -2.72 12.70 16.89
N VAL A 92 -1.45 13.08 16.86
CA VAL A 92 -0.68 13.27 15.64
C VAL A 92 0.66 12.55 15.79
N ALA A 93 1.08 11.83 14.77
CA ALA A 93 2.34 11.11 14.76
C ALA A 93 3.02 11.16 13.38
N THR A 94 4.31 10.84 13.37
CA THR A 94 5.05 10.47 12.17
C THR A 94 4.99 8.96 12.02
N VAL A 95 4.57 8.48 10.86
CA VAL A 95 4.54 7.05 10.51
C VAL A 95 5.58 6.79 9.44
N SER A 96 6.39 5.76 9.61
CA SER A 96 7.35 5.32 8.61
C SER A 96 7.26 3.82 8.40
N MET A 97 7.27 3.37 7.15
CA MET A 97 7.34 1.96 6.80
C MET A 97 8.61 1.66 6.01
N THR A 98 9.21 0.50 6.26
CA THR A 98 10.32 0.01 5.44
C THR A 98 9.79 -0.69 4.20
N VAL A 99 10.20 -0.24 3.03
CA VAL A 99 9.84 -0.87 1.76
C VAL A 99 10.52 -2.24 1.65
N PRO A 100 9.76 -3.34 1.45
CA PRO A 100 10.33 -4.68 1.31
C PRO A 100 11.43 -4.76 0.26
N VAL A 101 12.41 -5.65 0.46
CA VAL A 101 13.50 -5.87 -0.50
C VAL A 101 12.93 -6.25 -1.86
N GLU A 102 11.92 -7.11 -1.86
CA GLU A 102 11.19 -7.61 -3.03
C GLU A 102 10.61 -6.48 -3.86
N VAL A 103 10.04 -5.46 -3.20
CA VAL A 103 9.49 -4.27 -3.85
C VAL A 103 10.60 -3.36 -4.35
N ARG A 104 11.68 -3.18 -3.58
CA ARG A 104 12.84 -2.37 -4.01
C ARG A 104 13.55 -2.93 -5.24
N GLU A 105 13.58 -4.26 -5.39
CA GLU A 105 14.11 -4.89 -6.62
C GLU A 105 13.32 -4.50 -7.87
N LEU A 106 12.03 -4.15 -7.74
CA LEU A 106 11.23 -3.69 -8.88
C LEU A 106 11.73 -2.36 -9.43
N ALA A 107 12.47 -1.55 -8.67
CA ALA A 107 13.07 -0.31 -9.18
C ALA A 107 13.98 -0.56 -10.40
N GLN A 108 14.60 -1.73 -10.48
CA GLN A 108 15.45 -2.12 -11.62
C GLN A 108 14.69 -3.00 -12.63
N LYS A 109 13.86 -3.93 -12.14
CA LYS A 109 13.22 -4.95 -12.98
C LYS A 109 11.88 -4.52 -13.59
N ALA A 110 11.18 -3.58 -12.96
CA ALA A 110 9.90 -3.04 -13.38
C ALA A 110 9.76 -1.57 -12.88
N PRO A 111 10.59 -0.65 -13.39
CA PRO A 111 10.75 0.70 -12.84
C PRO A 111 9.45 1.51 -12.81
N ASP A 112 8.57 1.32 -13.79
CA ASP A 112 7.26 1.99 -13.84
C ASP A 112 6.39 1.60 -12.65
N VAL A 113 6.33 0.30 -12.31
CA VAL A 113 5.55 -0.23 -11.19
C VAL A 113 6.09 0.30 -9.85
N PHE A 114 7.42 0.33 -9.70
CA PHE A 114 8.04 0.89 -8.50
C PHE A 114 7.79 2.39 -8.36
N SER A 115 7.94 3.14 -9.45
CA SER A 115 7.74 4.60 -9.46
C SER A 115 6.29 4.97 -9.18
N GLU A 116 5.34 4.22 -9.73
CA GLU A 116 3.92 4.36 -9.44
C GLU A 116 3.62 4.10 -7.97
N PHE A 117 4.15 3.02 -7.38
CA PHE A 117 4.00 2.74 -5.96
C PHE A 117 4.49 3.91 -5.08
N ILE A 118 5.67 4.45 -5.36
CA ILE A 118 6.20 5.60 -4.60
C ILE A 118 5.32 6.84 -4.78
N ARG A 119 4.87 7.12 -6.01
CA ARG A 119 3.98 8.25 -6.30
C ARG A 119 2.64 8.14 -5.57
N GLU A 120 1.99 6.98 -5.64
CA GLU A 120 0.70 6.69 -4.99
C GLU A 120 0.82 6.64 -3.46
N SER A 121 2.04 6.48 -2.93
CA SER A 121 2.23 6.45 -1.48
C SER A 121 1.99 7.81 -0.82
N HIS A 122 2.13 8.92 -1.55
CA HIS A 122 2.10 10.29 -1.01
C HIS A 122 3.02 10.54 0.21
N GLY A 123 3.95 9.62 0.48
CA GLY A 123 4.94 9.74 1.54
C GLY A 123 6.29 10.12 0.99
N LEU A 124 7.18 10.60 1.85
CA LEU A 124 8.56 10.87 1.49
C LEU A 124 9.33 9.55 1.41
N TYR A 125 9.70 9.13 0.21
CA TYR A 125 10.60 7.99 0.03
C TYR A 125 12.07 8.40 0.21
N LYS A 126 12.74 7.80 1.20
CA LYS A 126 14.17 8.03 1.45
C LYS A 126 14.79 6.80 2.12
N ASN A 127 15.97 6.40 1.64
CA ASN A 127 16.76 5.30 2.22
C ASN A 127 15.96 3.99 2.41
N GLY A 128 15.08 3.65 1.47
CA GLY A 128 14.25 2.44 1.54
C GLY A 128 13.04 2.53 2.48
N ASN A 129 12.75 3.71 3.04
CA ASN A 129 11.57 3.94 3.86
C ASN A 129 10.63 4.94 3.18
N VAL A 130 9.33 4.79 3.42
CA VAL A 130 8.31 5.80 3.09
C VAL A 130 7.80 6.38 4.40
N THR A 131 7.86 7.71 4.52
CA THR A 131 7.50 8.42 5.75
C THR A 131 6.37 9.41 5.51
N TRP A 132 5.37 9.41 6.41
CA TRP A 132 4.26 10.36 6.45
C TRP A 132 4.31 11.14 7.75
N ASN A 133 4.46 12.46 7.63
CA ASN A 133 4.45 13.36 8.77
C ASN A 133 3.02 13.84 9.05
N GLY A 134 2.68 14.03 10.32
CA GLY A 134 1.39 14.65 10.68
C GLY A 134 0.19 13.73 10.51
N VAL A 135 0.36 12.41 10.65
CA VAL A 135 -0.74 11.44 10.58
C VAL A 135 -1.66 11.65 11.78
N SER A 136 -2.90 12.06 11.50
CA SER A 136 -3.91 12.38 12.51
C SER A 136 -4.80 11.16 12.77
N TYR A 137 -4.97 10.82 14.05
CA TYR A 137 -5.79 9.70 14.49
C TYR A 137 -6.46 10.00 15.83
N LYS A 138 -7.45 9.19 16.18
CA LYS A 138 -8.09 9.21 17.49
C LYS A 138 -7.73 7.95 18.24
N ALA A 139 -7.41 8.09 19.52
CA ALA A 139 -7.18 6.97 20.42
C ALA A 139 -8.18 7.05 21.58
N ARG A 140 -8.83 5.93 21.89
CA ARG A 140 -9.77 5.81 23.00
C ARG A 140 -9.42 4.62 23.87
N LEU A 141 -9.28 4.89 25.17
CA LEU A 141 -9.12 3.86 26.20
C LEU A 141 -10.51 3.32 26.55
N ALA A 142 -10.67 2.00 26.52
CA ALA A 142 -11.90 1.33 26.91
C ALA A 142 -12.14 1.40 28.42
N ASP A 143 -13.37 1.11 28.85
CA ASP A 143 -13.77 1.16 30.25
C ASP A 143 -13.01 0.15 31.14
N ASN A 144 -12.40 -0.87 30.53
CA ASN A 144 -11.53 -1.82 31.22
C ASN A 144 -10.11 -1.29 31.48
N GLU A 145 -9.83 -0.05 31.09
CA GLU A 145 -8.57 0.68 31.24
C GLU A 145 -7.36 0.01 30.57
N LYS A 146 -7.58 -0.98 29.71
CA LYS A 146 -6.52 -1.77 29.06
C LYS A 146 -6.61 -1.70 27.55
N ASP A 147 -7.81 -1.90 26.99
CA ASP A 147 -7.96 -1.95 25.55
C ASP A 147 -7.97 -0.55 24.96
N ILE A 148 -7.20 -0.35 23.89
CA ILE A 148 -7.10 0.92 23.17
C ILE A 148 -7.67 0.70 21.78
N SER A 149 -8.73 1.44 21.47
CA SER A 149 -9.24 1.52 20.09
C SER A 149 -8.63 2.72 19.38
N VAL A 150 -8.20 2.52 18.14
CA VAL A 150 -7.66 3.58 17.28
C VAL A 150 -8.57 3.77 16.07
N ALA A 151 -9.01 5.00 15.85
CA ALA A 151 -9.69 5.39 14.63
C ALA A 151 -8.75 6.27 13.80
N LEU A 152 -8.33 5.75 12.65
CA LEU A 152 -7.51 6.49 11.69
C LEU A 152 -8.33 7.62 11.07
N GLY A 153 -7.74 8.81 10.96
CA GLY A 153 -8.34 9.92 10.22
C GLY A 153 -8.31 9.69 8.71
N GLU A 154 -8.55 10.74 7.93
CA GLU A 154 -8.52 10.69 6.45
C GLU A 154 -7.12 10.46 5.85
N THR A 155 -6.09 10.21 6.68
CA THR A 155 -4.74 9.84 6.24
C THR A 155 -4.69 8.37 5.82
N TYR A 156 -5.30 8.07 4.68
CA TYR A 156 -5.45 6.73 4.10
C TYR A 156 -4.17 6.19 3.45
N TYR A 157 -3.16 7.02 3.25
CA TYR A 157 -1.99 6.67 2.46
C TYR A 157 -1.09 5.63 3.13
N ALA A 158 -0.87 5.71 4.45
CA ALA A 158 -0.01 4.77 5.17
C ALA A 158 -0.54 3.32 5.10
N PRO A 159 -1.80 3.02 5.50
CA PRO A 159 -2.32 1.66 5.39
C PRO A 159 -2.47 1.19 3.93
N MET A 160 -2.83 2.08 3.00
CA MET A 160 -2.90 1.73 1.57
C MET A 160 -1.52 1.37 1.00
N SER A 161 -0.48 2.10 1.38
CA SER A 161 0.89 1.84 0.94
C SER A 161 1.44 0.55 1.55
N LEU A 162 1.09 0.25 2.81
CA LEU A 162 1.41 -1.02 3.45
C LEU A 162 0.77 -2.20 2.71
N ALA A 163 -0.52 -2.08 2.36
CA ALA A 163 -1.23 -3.08 1.57
C ALA A 163 -0.59 -3.26 0.19
N LYS A 164 -0.36 -2.17 -0.54
CA LYS A 164 0.26 -2.20 -1.88
C LYS A 164 1.66 -2.79 -1.85
N ALA A 165 2.51 -2.39 -0.90
CA ALA A 165 3.85 -2.94 -0.74
C ALA A 165 3.81 -4.46 -0.48
N SER A 166 2.90 -4.92 0.38
CA SER A 166 2.72 -6.33 0.69
C SER A 166 2.30 -7.13 -0.54
N TYR A 167 1.35 -6.62 -1.31
CA TYR A 167 0.91 -7.25 -2.55
C TYR A 167 2.00 -7.30 -3.61
N LEU A 168 2.73 -6.20 -3.81
CA LEU A 168 3.85 -6.15 -4.75
C LEU A 168 4.95 -7.13 -4.35
N ALA A 169 5.23 -7.31 -3.05
CA ALA A 169 6.21 -8.25 -2.56
C ALA A 169 5.83 -9.70 -2.89
N ILE A 170 4.58 -10.11 -2.63
CA ILE A 170 4.13 -11.50 -2.88
C ILE A 170 3.87 -11.79 -4.37
N THR A 171 3.77 -10.75 -5.21
CA THR A 171 3.54 -10.89 -6.67
C THR A 171 4.74 -10.45 -7.51
N LYS A 172 5.91 -10.26 -6.89
CA LYS A 172 7.13 -9.75 -7.54
C LYS A 172 7.45 -10.50 -8.83
N ASP A 173 7.47 -11.83 -8.77
CA ASP A 173 7.90 -12.65 -9.91
C ASP A 173 6.91 -12.56 -11.09
N ASP A 174 5.60 -12.49 -10.80
CA ASP A 174 4.56 -12.25 -11.81
C ASP A 174 4.71 -10.86 -12.46
N ILE A 175 5.06 -9.85 -11.65
CA ILE A 175 5.28 -8.48 -12.13
C ILE A 175 6.53 -8.42 -13.02
N VAL A 176 7.64 -9.01 -12.59
CA VAL A 176 8.89 -9.06 -13.36
C VAL A 176 8.67 -9.77 -14.68
N LYS A 177 8.02 -10.94 -14.65
CA LYS A 177 7.68 -11.69 -15.87
C LYS A 177 6.83 -10.87 -16.83
N ARG A 178 5.83 -10.15 -16.32
CA ARG A 178 4.96 -9.31 -17.18
C ARG A 178 5.69 -8.12 -17.80
N ASN A 179 6.69 -7.59 -17.12
CA ASN A 179 7.48 -6.43 -17.54
C ASN A 179 8.81 -6.82 -18.22
N ASP A 180 9.00 -8.08 -18.59
CA ASP A 180 10.17 -8.53 -19.34
C ASP A 180 10.17 -7.90 -20.76
N PRO A 181 11.20 -7.11 -21.13
CA PRO A 181 11.27 -6.46 -22.44
C PRO A 181 11.23 -7.44 -23.63
N SER A 182 11.67 -8.68 -23.45
CA SER A 182 11.63 -9.71 -24.50
C SER A 182 10.19 -10.01 -24.97
N ARG A 183 9.20 -9.84 -24.08
CA ARG A 183 7.78 -10.02 -24.43
C ARG A 183 7.32 -9.06 -25.50
N VAL A 184 7.84 -7.83 -25.52
CA VAL A 184 7.48 -6.82 -26.55
C VAL A 184 7.92 -7.31 -27.91
N ALA A 185 9.15 -7.85 -28.02
CA ALA A 185 9.66 -8.39 -29.27
C ALA A 185 8.84 -9.59 -29.77
N ILE A 186 8.49 -10.51 -28.85
CA ILE A 186 7.65 -11.67 -29.17
C ILE A 186 6.26 -11.25 -29.65
N ALA A 187 5.60 -10.35 -28.91
CA ALA A 187 4.27 -9.86 -29.24
C ALA A 187 4.26 -9.09 -30.57
N LYS A 188 5.28 -8.26 -30.81
CA LYS A 188 5.47 -7.56 -32.09
C LYS A 188 5.61 -8.54 -33.25
N GLN A 189 6.46 -9.56 -33.11
CA GLN A 189 6.66 -10.56 -34.17
C GLN A 189 5.36 -11.32 -34.49
N ALA A 190 4.58 -11.68 -33.46
CA ALA A 190 3.28 -12.33 -33.64
C ALA A 190 2.29 -11.42 -34.39
N TYR A 191 2.23 -10.15 -34.02
CA TYR A 191 1.40 -9.15 -34.71
C TYR A 191 1.82 -8.99 -36.19
N GLU A 192 3.10 -8.78 -36.46
CA GLU A 192 3.63 -8.58 -37.82
C GLU A 192 3.37 -9.81 -38.72
N ALA A 193 3.47 -11.02 -38.17
CA ALA A 193 3.17 -12.25 -38.89
C ALA A 193 1.69 -12.33 -39.31
N GLU A 194 0.77 -12.02 -38.39
CA GLU A 194 -0.67 -12.02 -38.68
C GLU A 194 -1.07 -10.87 -39.60
N ASP A 195 -0.50 -9.67 -39.43
CA ASP A 195 -0.76 -8.55 -40.34
C ASP A 195 -0.27 -8.83 -41.77
N ALA A 196 0.91 -9.43 -41.92
CA ALA A 196 1.40 -9.89 -43.21
C ALA A 196 0.48 -10.96 -43.83
N ARG A 197 -0.05 -11.88 -43.00
CA ARG A 197 -1.02 -12.91 -43.43
C ARG A 197 -2.33 -12.28 -43.90
N LEU A 198 -2.89 -11.33 -43.14
CA LEU A 198 -4.08 -10.58 -43.52
C LEU A 198 -3.87 -9.87 -44.86
N ASN A 199 -2.74 -9.18 -45.02
CA ASN A 199 -2.41 -8.47 -46.25
C ASN A 199 -2.28 -9.41 -47.46
N LYS A 200 -1.73 -10.61 -47.27
CA LYS A 200 -1.66 -11.64 -48.32
C LYS A 200 -3.05 -12.11 -48.74
N ILE A 201 -3.93 -12.40 -47.78
CA ILE A 201 -5.31 -12.83 -48.04
C ILE A 201 -6.08 -11.71 -48.73
N TRP A 202 -6.01 -10.49 -48.20
CA TRP A 202 -6.65 -9.33 -48.80
C TRP A 202 -6.21 -9.12 -50.25
N LYS A 203 -4.92 -9.25 -50.58
CA LYS A 203 -4.41 -9.12 -51.95
C LYS A 203 -4.84 -10.25 -52.89
N ALA A 204 -5.12 -11.44 -52.37
CA ALA A 204 -5.58 -12.58 -53.15
C ALA A 204 -7.07 -12.49 -53.54
N ILE A 205 -7.86 -11.66 -52.85
CA ILE A 205 -9.28 -11.44 -53.17
C ILE A 205 -9.40 -10.69 -54.52
N PRO A 206 -10.28 -11.11 -55.45
CA PRO A 206 -10.45 -10.43 -56.72
C PRO A 206 -10.78 -8.94 -56.56
N ALA A 207 -10.27 -8.11 -57.47
CA ALA A 207 -10.37 -6.64 -57.35
C ALA A 207 -11.81 -6.13 -57.20
N SER A 208 -12.77 -6.74 -57.91
CA SER A 208 -14.20 -6.41 -57.81
C SER A 208 -14.75 -6.63 -56.40
N PHE A 209 -14.42 -7.76 -55.78
CA PHE A 209 -14.83 -8.08 -54.41
C PHE A 209 -14.11 -7.23 -53.36
N ARG A 210 -12.83 -6.88 -53.56
CA ARG A 210 -12.14 -5.92 -52.68
C ARG A 210 -12.80 -4.55 -52.71
N ALA A 211 -13.23 -4.10 -53.89
CA ALA A 211 -13.92 -2.83 -54.04
C ALA A 211 -15.25 -2.81 -53.28
N SER A 212 -16.03 -3.90 -53.34
CA SER A 212 -17.30 -4.00 -52.60
C SER A 212 -17.12 -4.05 -51.08
N MET A 213 -16.00 -4.60 -50.58
CA MET A 213 -15.72 -4.72 -49.13
C MET A 213 -14.84 -3.60 -48.56
N LYS A 214 -14.42 -2.62 -49.38
CA LYS A 214 -13.46 -1.59 -48.95
C LYS A 214 -13.93 -0.81 -47.72
N ASN A 215 -15.20 -0.40 -47.70
CA ASN A 215 -15.75 0.36 -46.58
C ASN A 215 -15.80 -0.48 -45.30
N GLU A 216 -16.20 -1.75 -45.42
CA GLU A 216 -16.20 -2.68 -44.29
C GLU A 216 -14.78 -2.88 -43.72
N GLN A 217 -13.78 -2.99 -44.60
CA GLN A 217 -12.39 -3.12 -44.18
C GLN A 217 -11.88 -1.86 -43.46
N ILE A 218 -12.26 -0.66 -43.93
CA ILE A 218 -11.93 0.61 -43.26
C ILE A 218 -12.60 0.70 -41.89
N SER A 219 -13.90 0.40 -41.81
CA SER A 219 -14.64 0.39 -40.55
C SER A 219 -14.05 -0.60 -39.55
N TRP A 220 -13.60 -1.77 -40.02
CA TRP A 220 -12.90 -2.72 -39.15
C TRP A 220 -11.56 -2.18 -38.62
N VAL A 221 -10.77 -1.46 -39.44
CA VAL A 221 -9.53 -0.83 -38.96
C VAL A 221 -9.84 0.20 -37.87
N TRP A 222 -10.84 1.05 -38.07
CA TRP A 222 -11.25 2.03 -37.06
C TRP A 222 -11.75 1.36 -35.78
N GLN A 223 -12.53 0.29 -35.89
CA GLN A 223 -12.97 -0.47 -34.73
C GLN A 223 -11.79 -1.08 -33.98
N LYS A 224 -10.84 -1.68 -34.71
CA LYS A 224 -9.62 -2.25 -34.13
C LYS A 224 -8.79 -1.19 -33.38
N GLU A 225 -8.64 0.00 -33.94
CA GLU A 225 -7.95 1.11 -33.28
C GLU A 225 -8.73 1.66 -32.08
N ASN A 226 -10.06 1.72 -32.14
CA ASN A 226 -10.89 2.13 -31.01
C ASN A 226 -10.80 1.14 -29.84
N ASP A 227 -10.77 -0.17 -30.14
CA ASP A 227 -10.80 -1.20 -29.11
C ASP A 227 -9.41 -1.49 -28.51
N CYS A 228 -8.36 -1.45 -29.34
CA CYS A 228 -7.00 -1.79 -28.92
C CYS A 228 -6.05 -0.59 -28.77
N GLY A 229 -6.43 0.60 -29.27
CA GLY A 229 -5.53 1.73 -29.47
C GLY A 229 -4.74 1.65 -30.79
N ASN A 230 -4.19 2.78 -31.23
CA ASN A 230 -3.38 2.86 -32.45
C ASN A 230 -2.03 2.14 -32.25
N ILE A 231 -1.65 1.29 -33.21
CA ILE A 231 -0.37 0.54 -33.22
C ILE A 231 0.86 1.43 -33.09
N GLU A 232 0.83 2.65 -33.61
CA GLU A 232 1.94 3.62 -33.49
C GLU A 232 2.20 4.04 -32.04
N SER A 233 1.21 3.91 -31.16
CA SER A 233 1.32 4.25 -29.73
C SER A 233 2.37 3.39 -29.01
N VAL A 234 2.77 2.24 -29.56
CA VAL A 234 3.87 1.42 -29.01
C VAL A 234 5.21 2.16 -29.01
N ASN A 235 5.36 3.19 -29.84
CA ASN A 235 6.56 4.02 -29.89
C ASN A 235 6.57 5.11 -28.80
N ASN A 236 5.46 5.29 -28.07
CA ASN A 236 5.41 6.21 -26.95
C ASN A 236 6.41 5.74 -25.87
N PRO A 237 7.41 6.57 -25.49
CA PRO A 237 8.37 6.21 -24.46
C PRO A 237 7.71 6.05 -23.08
N ASN A 238 6.56 6.68 -22.85
CA ASN A 238 5.82 6.62 -21.59
C ASN A 238 4.89 5.41 -21.49
N LEU A 239 4.75 4.60 -22.56
CA LEU A 239 3.96 3.38 -22.50
C LEU A 239 4.78 2.28 -21.83
N SER A 240 4.22 1.68 -20.78
CA SER A 240 4.88 0.61 -20.03
C SER A 240 5.12 -0.62 -20.90
N ILE A 241 6.06 -1.48 -20.49
CA ILE A 241 6.32 -2.75 -21.19
C ILE A 241 5.06 -3.61 -21.28
N SER A 242 4.30 -3.77 -20.18
CA SER A 242 3.02 -4.50 -20.20
C SER A 242 2.03 -3.87 -21.18
N GLY A 243 1.89 -2.54 -21.17
CA GLY A 243 0.99 -1.84 -22.07
C GLY A 243 1.36 -2.01 -23.55
N LYS A 244 2.65 -2.03 -23.90
CA LYS A 244 3.11 -2.34 -25.26
C LYS A 244 2.73 -3.75 -25.69
N VAL A 245 2.91 -4.73 -24.80
CA VAL A 245 2.55 -6.12 -25.06
C VAL A 245 1.04 -6.28 -25.26
N GLU A 246 0.24 -5.70 -24.36
CA GLU A 246 -1.23 -5.74 -24.42
C GLU A 246 -1.76 -5.12 -25.72
N LEU A 247 -1.18 -4.02 -26.18
CA LEU A 247 -1.53 -3.39 -27.45
C LEU A 247 -1.27 -4.35 -28.63
N TYR A 248 -0.07 -4.94 -28.72
CA TYR A 248 0.26 -5.90 -29.77
C TYR A 248 -0.63 -7.15 -29.71
N GLU A 249 -0.88 -7.71 -28.52
CA GLU A 249 -1.72 -8.89 -28.35
C GLU A 249 -3.17 -8.61 -28.78
N CYS A 250 -3.76 -7.48 -28.38
CA CYS A 250 -5.11 -7.07 -28.80
C CYS A 250 -5.19 -6.89 -30.33
N GLN A 251 -4.23 -6.17 -30.91
CA GLN A 251 -4.14 -5.97 -32.36
C GLN A 251 -3.99 -7.29 -33.12
N THR A 252 -3.24 -8.24 -32.57
CA THR A 252 -3.06 -9.58 -33.12
C THR A 252 -4.37 -10.36 -33.13
N GLU A 253 -5.11 -10.40 -32.02
CA GLU A 253 -6.36 -11.14 -31.92
C GLU A 253 -7.46 -10.57 -32.84
N MET A 254 -7.59 -9.24 -32.92
CA MET A 254 -8.49 -8.60 -33.88
C MET A 254 -8.12 -8.93 -35.33
N THR A 255 -6.82 -9.01 -35.63
CA THR A 255 -6.30 -9.37 -36.96
C THR A 255 -6.59 -10.85 -37.28
N LYS A 256 -6.38 -11.77 -36.35
CA LYS A 256 -6.73 -13.19 -36.51
C LYS A 256 -8.22 -13.38 -36.76
N ALA A 257 -9.08 -12.70 -35.99
CA ALA A 257 -10.52 -12.73 -36.17
C ALA A 257 -10.93 -12.24 -37.57
N ARG A 258 -10.31 -11.18 -38.07
CA ARG A 258 -10.55 -10.68 -39.42
C ARG A 258 -10.10 -11.64 -40.50
N ILE A 259 -8.95 -12.28 -40.32
CA ILE A 259 -8.47 -13.30 -41.25
C ILE A 259 -9.45 -14.49 -41.31
N LYS A 260 -9.93 -14.94 -40.16
CA LYS A 260 -10.93 -16.02 -40.07
C LYS A 260 -12.19 -15.66 -40.86
N TYR A 261 -12.70 -14.44 -40.69
CA TYR A 261 -13.83 -13.90 -41.45
C TYR A 261 -13.57 -13.88 -42.97
N LEU A 262 -12.45 -13.31 -43.42
CA LEU A 262 -12.13 -13.21 -44.85
C LEU A 262 -11.83 -14.56 -45.51
N SER A 263 -11.39 -15.55 -44.73
CA SER A 263 -11.10 -16.90 -45.23
C SER A 263 -12.34 -17.81 -45.23
N GLY A 264 -13.49 -17.34 -44.74
CA GLY A 264 -14.71 -18.13 -44.62
C GLY A 264 -14.62 -19.28 -43.62
N GLN A 265 -13.62 -19.27 -42.72
CA GLN A 265 -13.48 -20.27 -41.67
C GLN A 265 -14.45 -19.92 -40.53
N LYS A 266 -15.41 -20.82 -40.23
CA LYS A 266 -16.34 -20.65 -39.10
C LYS A 266 -15.70 -21.03 -37.77
#